data_AF-A0A7C1VMU8-F1
#
_entry.id   AF-A0A7C1VMU8-F1
#
_cell.length_a   1.000
_cell.length_b   1.000
_cell.length_c   1.000
_cell.angle_alpha   90.00
_cell.angle_beta   90.00
_cell.angle_gamma   90.00
#
_symmetry.space_group_name_H-M   'P 1'
#
loop_
_entity.id
_entity.type
_entity.pdbx_description
1 polymer ?
#
loop_
_entity_poly.entity_id
_entity_poly.type
_entity_poly.pdbx_seq_one_letter_code
_entity_poly.pdbx_strand_id
1 'polypeptide(L)'
;GNSKFQKKYIFSGYKTDTSPFEVTENADGKITSVTYNGDKNSIKIKISQNNYIKIGKYGTEIFGEETEESYAFSVLIRLRDALENNDISGIQNELDNLDQIHQRLSNNISDIGAKMNRLEIRKNIFSQSELDLQERLSTIQDTDIAEAITMLKSKEAIYQAALLSSTKITQISLVNYL
;
A
#
# COMPACT_ATOMS: atom_id res chain seq x y z
N GLY A 1 17.21 -6.98 -12.65
CA GLY A 1 17.64 -7.71 -11.45
C GLY A 1 17.85 -6.81 -10.24
N ASN A 2 18.74 -5.82 -10.30
CA ASN A 2 19.22 -5.09 -9.11
C ASN A 2 18.53 -3.74 -8.85
N SER A 3 17.27 -3.59 -9.23
CA SER A 3 16.51 -2.35 -9.07
C SER A 3 16.32 -2.00 -7.59
N LYS A 4 16.42 -0.69 -7.28
CA LYS A 4 16.26 -0.15 -5.92
C LYS A 4 15.06 0.78 -5.82
N PHE A 5 14.41 0.76 -4.67
CA PHE A 5 13.41 1.75 -4.25
C PHE A 5 13.77 2.23 -2.85
N GLN A 6 13.88 3.54 -2.64
CA GLN A 6 14.33 4.13 -1.37
C GLN A 6 15.63 3.51 -0.84
N LYS A 7 16.62 3.31 -1.73
CA LYS A 7 17.92 2.65 -1.47
C LYS A 7 17.86 1.15 -1.13
N LYS A 8 16.67 0.54 -1.06
CA LYS A 8 16.45 -0.88 -0.80
C LYS A 8 16.23 -1.66 -2.08
N TYR A 9 16.83 -2.85 -2.19
CA TYR A 9 16.61 -3.75 -3.31
C TYR A 9 15.20 -4.32 -3.28
N ILE A 10 14.50 -4.27 -4.41
CA ILE A 10 13.08 -4.66 -4.49
C ILE A 10 12.88 -6.15 -4.77
N PHE A 11 13.93 -6.84 -5.22
CA PHE A 11 13.89 -8.25 -5.62
C PHE A 11 14.72 -9.16 -4.70
N SER A 12 15.24 -8.67 -3.57
CA SER A 12 16.08 -9.47 -2.66
C SER A 12 15.32 -10.15 -1.52
N GLY A 13 13.99 -10.05 -1.49
CA GLY A 13 13.17 -10.53 -0.40
C GLY A 13 13.33 -9.68 0.86
N TYR A 14 13.65 -10.28 2.00
CA TYR A 14 13.92 -9.54 3.25
C TYR A 14 15.35 -8.99 3.35
N LYS A 15 16.29 -9.50 2.55
CA LYS A 15 17.66 -8.98 2.46
C LYS A 15 17.74 -7.68 1.65
N THR A 16 17.03 -6.64 2.07
CA THR A 16 16.85 -5.41 1.28
C THR A 16 18.13 -4.60 1.06
N ASP A 17 19.19 -4.85 1.84
CA ASP A 17 20.46 -4.13 1.78
C ASP A 17 21.55 -4.89 1.00
N THR A 18 21.26 -6.11 0.58
CA THR A 18 22.17 -6.96 -0.20
C THR A 18 21.74 -6.99 -1.66
N SER A 19 22.71 -6.88 -2.58
CA SER A 19 22.42 -6.99 -4.02
C SER A 19 21.80 -8.36 -4.33
N PRO A 20 20.60 -8.43 -4.92
CA PRO A 20 19.94 -9.71 -5.17
C PRO A 20 20.67 -10.53 -6.22
N PHE A 21 21.23 -9.91 -7.25
CA PHE A 21 21.94 -10.60 -8.32
C PHE A 21 23.40 -10.16 -8.36
N GLU A 22 24.30 -11.13 -8.39
CA GLU A 22 25.74 -10.95 -8.52
C GLU A 22 26.22 -11.62 -9.81
N VAL A 23 27.08 -10.93 -10.55
CA VAL A 23 27.54 -11.35 -11.88
C VAL A 23 28.94 -11.91 -11.74
N THR A 24 29.19 -13.06 -12.35
CA THR A 24 30.54 -13.62 -12.51
C THR A 24 30.99 -13.43 -13.95
N GLU A 25 32.20 -12.92 -14.13
CA GLU A 25 32.82 -12.65 -15.43
C GLU A 25 34.09 -13.50 -15.62
N ASN A 26 34.40 -13.83 -16.86
CA ASN A 26 35.69 -14.45 -17.22
C ASN A 26 36.80 -13.38 -17.35
N ALA A 27 38.02 -13.82 -17.68
CA ALA A 27 39.17 -12.94 -17.85
C ALA A 27 39.00 -11.86 -18.95
N ASP A 28 38.10 -12.10 -19.91
CA ASP A 28 37.79 -11.18 -21.01
C ASP A 28 36.64 -10.22 -20.68
N GLY A 29 36.13 -10.23 -19.44
CA GLY A 29 34.99 -9.42 -19.00
C GLY A 29 33.63 -9.93 -19.51
N LYS A 30 33.57 -11.17 -20.03
CA LYS A 30 32.34 -11.80 -20.50
C LYS A 30 31.61 -12.46 -19.32
N ILE A 31 30.34 -12.11 -19.15
CA ILE A 31 29.48 -12.68 -18.10
C ILE A 31 29.29 -14.19 -18.33
N THR A 32 29.63 -15.01 -17.33
CA THR A 32 29.51 -16.47 -17.37
C THR A 32 28.35 -17.01 -16.54
N SER A 33 27.98 -16.31 -15.46
CA SER A 33 26.85 -16.70 -14.61
C SER A 33 26.32 -15.51 -13.80
N VAL A 34 25.10 -15.66 -13.30
CA VAL A 34 24.47 -14.70 -12.40
C VAL A 34 23.86 -15.45 -11.21
N THR A 35 24.35 -15.19 -10.01
CA THR A 35 23.91 -15.85 -8.77
C THR A 35 22.93 -14.96 -8.01
N TYR A 36 21.93 -15.59 -7.39
CA TYR A 36 20.92 -14.94 -6.57
C TYR A 36 21.28 -15.01 -5.08
N ASN A 37 21.57 -13.85 -4.49
CA ASN A 37 21.98 -13.71 -3.09
C ASN A 37 20.84 -13.29 -2.14
N GLY A 38 19.63 -13.13 -2.67
CA GLY A 38 18.44 -12.74 -1.89
C GLY A 38 17.86 -13.87 -1.04
N ASP A 39 16.61 -13.72 -0.64
CA ASP A 39 15.80 -14.78 -0.02
C ASP A 39 14.42 -14.91 -0.69
N LYS A 40 13.65 -15.93 -0.30
CA LYS A 40 12.32 -16.23 -0.88
C LYS A 40 11.16 -15.66 -0.06
N ASN A 41 11.42 -14.62 0.74
CA ASN A 41 10.39 -14.01 1.58
C ASN A 41 9.76 -12.80 0.88
N SER A 42 8.43 -12.79 0.82
CA SER A 42 7.67 -11.65 0.29
C SER A 42 7.31 -10.65 1.40
N ILE A 43 7.49 -9.37 1.12
CA ILE A 43 7.01 -8.27 1.96
C ILE A 43 5.47 -8.23 1.91
N LYS A 44 4.85 -8.10 3.09
CA LYS A 44 3.38 -8.03 3.25
C LYS A 44 2.99 -6.68 3.84
N ILE A 45 1.91 -6.09 3.33
CA ILE A 45 1.27 -4.90 3.90
C ILE A 45 -0.11 -5.28 4.42
N LYS A 46 -0.44 -4.79 5.63
CA LYS A 46 -1.77 -4.91 6.22
C LYS A 46 -2.72 -3.91 5.58
N ILE A 47 -3.87 -4.36 5.09
CA ILE A 47 -4.84 -3.51 4.37
C ILE A 47 -6.24 -3.49 5.01
N SER A 48 -6.44 -4.24 6.09
CA SER A 48 -7.67 -4.27 6.90
C SER A 48 -7.35 -4.94 8.25
N GLN A 49 -8.30 -4.99 9.18
CA GLN A 49 -8.10 -5.53 10.54
C GLN A 49 -7.45 -6.93 10.53
N ASN A 50 -7.85 -7.81 9.60
CA ASN A 50 -7.34 -9.18 9.48
C ASN A 50 -6.77 -9.56 8.11
N ASN A 51 -6.60 -8.60 7.18
CA ASN A 51 -6.16 -8.91 5.80
C ASN A 51 -4.82 -8.27 5.44
N TYR A 52 -3.98 -9.05 4.77
CA TYR A 52 -2.69 -8.62 4.23
C TYR A 52 -2.64 -8.81 2.70
N ILE A 53 -1.84 -7.98 2.03
CA ILE A 53 -1.43 -8.16 0.63
C ILE A 53 0.08 -8.40 0.59
N LYS A 54 0.50 -9.46 -0.12
CA LYS A 54 1.91 -9.67 -0.49
C LYS A 54 2.26 -8.72 -1.64
N ILE A 55 3.09 -7.73 -1.38
CA ILE A 55 3.49 -6.72 -2.37
C ILE A 55 4.90 -6.95 -2.93
N GLY A 56 5.78 -7.61 -2.16
CA GLY A 56 7.14 -7.90 -2.60
C GLY A 56 7.20 -9.19 -3.43
N LYS A 57 7.91 -9.14 -4.55
CA LYS A 57 8.30 -10.29 -5.36
C LYS A 57 9.81 -10.48 -5.23
N TYR A 58 10.26 -11.69 -4.94
CA TYR A 58 11.69 -11.97 -4.83
C TYR A 58 12.25 -12.42 -6.18
N GLY A 59 13.57 -12.37 -6.34
CA GLY A 59 14.25 -12.52 -7.62
C GLY A 59 13.92 -13.82 -8.33
N THR A 60 13.93 -14.95 -7.62
CA THR A 60 13.66 -16.25 -8.25
C THR A 60 12.20 -16.44 -8.66
N GLU A 61 11.26 -15.73 -8.03
CA GLU A 61 9.84 -15.72 -8.44
C GLU A 61 9.63 -15.05 -9.81
N ILE A 62 10.48 -14.07 -10.15
CA ILE A 62 10.41 -13.31 -11.41
C ILE A 62 11.31 -13.91 -12.48
N PHE A 63 12.56 -14.20 -12.12
CA PHE A 63 13.63 -14.54 -13.05
C PHE A 63 13.90 -16.05 -13.13
N GLY A 64 13.23 -16.87 -12.31
CA GLY A 64 13.46 -18.32 -12.23
C GLY A 64 14.50 -18.69 -11.19
N GLU A 65 14.55 -19.98 -10.84
CA GLU A 65 15.55 -20.54 -9.93
C GLU A 65 16.84 -20.86 -10.69
N GLU A 66 18.01 -20.69 -10.06
CA GLU A 66 19.31 -20.95 -10.72
C GLU A 66 19.47 -22.39 -11.25
N THR A 67 18.72 -23.34 -10.68
CA THR A 67 18.70 -24.74 -11.09
C THR A 67 17.77 -25.02 -12.27
N GLU A 68 16.91 -24.07 -12.66
CA GLU A 68 15.98 -24.22 -13.78
C GLU A 68 16.68 -23.92 -15.10
N GLU A 69 16.37 -24.71 -16.13
CA GLU A 69 16.83 -24.40 -17.50
C GLU A 69 16.31 -23.05 -17.98
N SER A 70 15.07 -22.68 -17.57
CA SER A 70 14.45 -21.39 -17.85
C SER A 70 14.82 -20.28 -16.87
N TYR A 71 15.96 -20.40 -16.16
CA TYR A 71 16.52 -19.28 -15.42
C TYR A 71 16.94 -18.17 -16.37
N ALA A 72 16.34 -16.98 -16.22
CA ALA A 72 16.39 -15.92 -17.22
C ALA A 72 17.80 -15.51 -17.61
N PHE A 73 18.71 -15.40 -16.63
CA PHE A 73 20.08 -14.99 -16.90
C PHE A 73 20.88 -16.08 -17.61
N SER A 74 20.71 -17.36 -17.22
CA SER A 74 21.38 -18.48 -17.89
C SER A 74 20.89 -18.66 -19.33
N VAL A 75 19.59 -18.50 -19.59
CA VAL A 75 19.03 -18.54 -20.95
C VAL A 75 19.65 -17.47 -21.83
N LEU A 76 19.73 -16.22 -21.35
CA LEU A 76 20.35 -15.13 -22.11
C LEU A 76 21.84 -15.36 -22.37
N ILE A 77 22.55 -15.94 -21.40
CA ILE A 77 23.97 -16.32 -21.54
C ILE A 77 24.14 -17.41 -22.58
N ARG A 78 23.36 -18.50 -22.51
CA ARG A 78 23.42 -19.61 -23.46
C ARG A 78 23.01 -19.17 -24.87
N LEU A 79 21.97 -18.34 -24.99
CA LEU A 79 21.54 -17.78 -26.27
C LEU A 79 22.63 -16.91 -26.91
N ARG A 80 23.28 -16.03 -26.14
CA ARG A 80 24.44 -15.26 -26.61
C ARG A 80 25.54 -16.20 -27.10
N ASP A 81 25.91 -17.20 -26.32
CA ASP A 81 27.01 -18.11 -26.66
C ASP A 81 26.68 -18.96 -27.90
N ALA A 82 25.42 -19.36 -28.08
CA ALA A 82 24.96 -20.04 -29.28
C ALA A 82 25.00 -19.13 -30.51
N LEU A 83 24.62 -17.85 -30.38
CA LEU A 83 24.71 -16.85 -31.44
C LEU A 83 26.15 -16.58 -31.87
N GLU A 84 27.06 -16.41 -30.92
CA GLU A 84 28.48 -16.17 -31.22
C GLU A 84 29.15 -17.36 -31.93
N ASN A 85 28.74 -18.58 -31.58
CA ASN A 85 29.26 -19.81 -32.18
C ASN A 85 28.51 -20.24 -33.45
N ASN A 86 27.48 -19.48 -33.88
CA ASN A 86 26.57 -19.86 -34.98
C ASN A 86 25.93 -21.26 -34.77
N ASP A 87 25.66 -21.64 -33.51
CA ASP A 87 25.00 -22.89 -33.16
C ASP A 87 23.48 -22.75 -33.32
N ILE A 88 22.99 -23.11 -34.50
CA ILE A 88 21.56 -23.05 -34.86
C ILE A 88 20.70 -23.91 -33.91
N SER A 89 21.20 -25.08 -33.49
CA SER A 89 20.45 -25.97 -32.60
C SER A 89 20.36 -25.37 -31.20
N GLY A 90 21.46 -24.81 -30.70
CA GLY A 90 21.49 -24.10 -29.41
C GLY A 90 20.53 -22.90 -29.39
N ILE A 91 20.52 -22.09 -30.46
CA ILE A 91 19.58 -20.97 -30.59
C ILE A 91 18.14 -21.45 -30.52
N GLN A 92 17.79 -22.50 -31.28
CA GLN A 92 16.43 -23.04 -31.33
C GLN A 92 15.98 -23.55 -29.96
N ASN A 93 16.87 -24.23 -29.22
CA ASN A 93 16.57 -24.75 -27.88
C ASN A 93 16.29 -23.64 -26.86
N GLU A 94 16.94 -22.48 -26.97
CA GLU A 94 16.71 -21.38 -26.04
C GLU A 94 15.42 -20.60 -26.29
N LEU A 95 14.79 -20.73 -27.47
CA LEU A 95 13.53 -20.05 -27.77
C LEU A 95 12.40 -20.53 -26.84
N ASP A 96 12.28 -21.83 -26.61
CA ASP A 96 11.28 -22.40 -25.70
C ASP A 96 11.49 -21.91 -24.26
N ASN A 97 12.74 -21.81 -23.83
CA ASN A 97 13.09 -21.27 -22.51
C ASN A 97 12.78 -19.77 -22.40
N LEU A 98 13.00 -19.00 -23.47
CA LEU A 98 12.66 -17.58 -23.55
C LEU A 98 11.15 -17.36 -23.45
N ASP A 99 10.35 -18.20 -24.12
CA ASP A 99 8.89 -18.17 -24.03
C ASP A 99 8.40 -18.46 -22.60
N GLN A 100 9.01 -19.43 -21.90
CA GLN A 100 8.71 -19.68 -20.49
C GLN A 100 9.03 -18.48 -19.61
N ILE A 101 10.17 -17.81 -19.83
CA ILE A 101 10.54 -16.58 -19.11
C ILE A 101 9.51 -15.48 -19.37
N HIS A 102 9.12 -15.29 -20.63
CA HIS A 102 8.11 -14.30 -21.01
C HIS A 102 6.77 -14.59 -20.32
N GLN A 103 6.32 -15.85 -20.30
CA GLN A 103 5.10 -16.25 -19.61
C GLN A 103 5.18 -16.01 -18.10
N ARG A 104 6.31 -16.38 -17.46
CA ARG A 104 6.56 -16.13 -16.03
C ARG A 104 6.48 -14.64 -15.71
N LEU A 105 7.10 -13.79 -16.53
CA LEU A 105 7.07 -12.34 -16.34
C LEU A 105 5.66 -11.78 -16.52
N SER A 106 4.96 -12.19 -17.57
CA SER A 106 3.57 -11.77 -17.86
C SER A 106 2.60 -12.14 -16.72
N ASN A 107 2.73 -13.35 -16.18
CA ASN A 107 1.94 -13.79 -15.02
C ASN A 107 2.22 -12.94 -13.78
N ASN A 108 3.48 -12.59 -13.54
CA ASN A 108 3.86 -11.72 -12.42
C ASN A 108 3.35 -10.28 -12.59
N ILE A 109 3.42 -9.71 -13.80
CA ILE A 109 2.84 -8.39 -14.10
C ILE A 109 1.33 -8.41 -13.87
N SER A 110 0.65 -9.48 -14.30
CA SER A 110 -0.80 -9.64 -14.12
C SER A 110 -1.18 -9.73 -12.63
N ASP A 111 -0.44 -10.49 -11.83
CA ASP A 111 -0.63 -10.58 -10.37
C ASP A 111 -0.42 -9.22 -9.69
N ILE A 112 0.61 -8.46 -10.11
CA ILE A 112 0.85 -7.09 -9.61
C ILE A 112 -0.31 -6.17 -9.98
N GLY A 113 -0.80 -6.22 -11.23
CA GLY A 113 -1.94 -5.44 -11.69
C GLY A 113 -3.22 -5.72 -10.89
N ALA A 114 -3.51 -7.00 -10.63
CA ALA A 114 -4.65 -7.38 -9.80
C ALA A 114 -4.54 -6.83 -8.36
N LYS A 115 -3.34 -6.87 -7.78
CA LYS A 115 -3.07 -6.30 -6.45
C LYS A 115 -3.18 -4.78 -6.45
N MET A 116 -2.74 -4.11 -7.51
CA MET A 116 -2.87 -2.66 -7.67
C MET A 116 -4.34 -2.24 -7.72
N ASN A 117 -5.17 -2.91 -8.52
CA ASN A 117 -6.62 -2.66 -8.55
C ASN A 117 -7.27 -2.85 -7.17
N ARG A 118 -6.90 -3.92 -6.46
CA ARG A 118 -7.41 -4.17 -5.10
C ARG A 118 -6.98 -3.10 -4.11
N LEU A 119 -5.76 -2.58 -4.21
CA LEU A 119 -5.26 -1.49 -3.37
C LEU A 119 -6.00 -0.18 -3.66
N GLU A 120 -6.27 0.12 -4.94
CA GLU A 120 -7.00 1.32 -5.34
C GLU A 120 -8.45 1.31 -4.81
N ILE A 121 -9.15 0.18 -4.93
CA ILE A 121 -10.49 0.01 -4.35
C ILE A 121 -10.46 0.24 -2.84
N ARG A 122 -9.46 -0.32 -2.14
CA ARG A 122 -9.32 -0.15 -0.69
C ARG A 122 -9.04 1.29 -0.31
N LYS A 123 -8.19 1.99 -1.05
CA LYS A 123 -7.91 3.41 -0.87
C LYS A 123 -9.19 4.25 -0.97
N ASN A 124 -10.03 4.00 -1.98
CA ASN A 124 -11.30 4.71 -2.15
C ASN A 124 -12.26 4.47 -0.97
N ILE A 125 -12.36 3.23 -0.50
CA ILE A 125 -13.17 2.90 0.70
C ILE A 125 -12.64 3.63 1.94
N PHE A 126 -11.32 3.69 2.12
CA PHE A 126 -10.72 4.41 3.26
C PHE A 126 -11.00 5.91 3.19
N SER A 127 -10.86 6.53 2.01
CA SER A 127 -11.18 7.96 1.83
C SER A 127 -12.66 8.26 2.08
N GLN A 128 -13.58 7.40 1.62
CA GLN A 128 -15.00 7.57 1.92
C GLN A 128 -15.28 7.42 3.42
N SER A 129 -14.69 6.42 4.07
CA SER A 129 -14.83 6.23 5.52
C SER A 129 -14.27 7.41 6.32
N GLU A 130 -13.22 8.07 5.85
CA GLU A 130 -12.67 9.27 6.47
C GLU A 130 -13.66 10.44 6.38
N LEU A 131 -14.27 10.66 5.21
CA LEU A 131 -15.30 11.68 5.02
C LEU A 131 -16.53 11.42 5.91
N ASP A 132 -17.03 10.19 5.95
CA ASP A 132 -18.19 9.81 6.78
C ASP A 132 -17.91 10.05 8.27
N LEU A 133 -16.68 9.76 8.73
CA LEU A 133 -16.26 10.01 10.11
C LEU A 133 -16.14 11.52 10.41
N GLN A 134 -15.66 12.32 9.46
CA GLN A 134 -15.62 13.78 9.59
C GLN A 134 -17.04 14.38 9.67
N GLU A 135 -17.98 13.93 8.84
CA GLU A 135 -19.38 14.37 8.87
C GLU A 135 -20.07 14.02 10.20
N ARG A 136 -19.86 12.79 10.68
CA ARG A 136 -20.36 12.35 11.99
C ARG A 136 -19.80 13.18 13.13
N LEU A 137 -18.49 13.48 13.09
CA LEU A 137 -17.85 14.32 14.09
C LEU A 137 -18.45 15.74 14.08
N SER A 138 -18.64 16.34 12.90
CA SER A 138 -19.29 17.65 12.75
C SER A 138 -20.69 17.64 13.34
N THR A 139 -21.51 16.63 13.00
CA THR A 139 -22.88 16.52 13.50
C THR A 139 -22.95 16.41 15.03
N ILE A 140 -22.04 15.63 15.63
CA ILE A 140 -21.95 15.52 17.09
C ILE A 140 -21.53 16.85 17.72
N GLN A 141 -20.51 17.52 17.18
CA GLN A 141 -20.06 18.83 17.67
C GLN A 141 -21.15 19.91 17.54
N ASP A 142 -21.86 19.94 16.42
CA ASP A 142 -22.96 20.88 16.19
C ASP A 142 -24.14 20.61 17.16
N THR A 143 -24.40 19.35 17.48
CA THR A 143 -25.42 18.94 18.47
C THR A 143 -25.06 19.46 19.87
N ASP A 144 -23.80 19.31 20.30
CA ASP A 144 -23.33 19.79 21.61
C ASP A 144 -23.47 21.33 21.74
N ILE A 145 -23.16 22.08 20.67
CA ILE A 145 -23.33 23.53 20.62
C ILE A 145 -24.82 23.92 20.71
N ALA A 146 -25.69 23.22 19.97
CA ALA A 146 -27.13 23.48 20.00
C ALA A 146 -27.74 23.22 21.38
N GLU A 147 -27.30 22.16 22.07
CA GLU A 147 -27.69 21.85 23.45
C GLU A 147 -27.23 22.95 24.42
N ALA A 148 -25.97 23.40 24.31
CA ALA A 148 -25.44 24.48 25.14
C ALA A 148 -26.22 25.80 24.96
N ILE A 149 -26.57 26.17 23.72
CA ILE A 149 -27.39 27.35 23.41
C ILE A 149 -28.80 27.20 23.99
N THR A 150 -29.40 26.02 23.85
CA THR A 150 -30.75 25.74 24.39
C THR A 150 -30.77 25.86 25.92
N MET A 151 -29.76 25.30 26.59
CA MET A 151 -29.60 25.42 28.04
C MET A 151 -29.43 26.87 28.47
N LEU A 152 -28.62 27.65 27.75
CA LEU A 152 -28.44 29.08 28.04
C LEU A 152 -29.75 29.86 27.89
N LYS A 153 -30.49 29.65 26.80
CA LYS A 153 -31.78 30.32 26.56
C LYS A 153 -32.84 29.96 27.60
N SER A 154 -32.87 28.70 28.04
CA SER A 154 -33.72 28.26 29.15
C SER A 154 -33.39 28.99 30.45
N LYS A 155 -32.10 29.11 30.80
CA LYS A 155 -31.65 29.87 31.98
C LYS A 155 -32.00 31.36 31.88
N GLU A 156 -31.83 31.98 30.71
CA GLU A 156 -32.23 33.37 30.47
C GLU A 156 -33.73 33.57 30.68
N ALA A 157 -34.58 32.67 30.14
CA ALA A 157 -36.02 32.75 30.28
C ALA A 157 -36.47 32.59 31.75
N ILE A 158 -35.89 31.63 32.48
CA ILE A 158 -36.15 31.44 33.93
C ILE A 158 -35.75 32.69 34.71
N TYR A 159 -34.58 33.26 34.41
CA TYR A 159 -34.09 34.46 35.08
C TYR A 159 -35.00 35.66 34.84
N GLN A 160 -35.44 35.89 33.60
CA GLN A 160 -36.39 36.94 33.26
C GLN A 160 -37.74 36.75 33.98
N ALA A 161 -38.24 35.52 34.02
CA ALA A 161 -39.47 35.20 34.75
C ALA A 161 -39.33 35.50 36.25
N ALA A 162 -38.22 35.10 36.88
CA ALA A 162 -37.95 35.39 38.28
C ALA A 162 -37.88 36.90 38.57
N LEU A 163 -37.26 37.68 37.68
CA LEU A 163 -37.20 39.15 37.79
C LEU A 163 -38.59 39.78 37.67
N LEU A 164 -39.42 39.33 36.72
CA LEU A 164 -40.80 39.78 36.57
C LEU A 164 -41.66 39.42 37.79
N SER A 165 -41.50 38.20 38.32
CA SER A 165 -42.16 37.79 39.55
C SER A 165 -41.72 38.66 40.74
N SER A 166 -40.42 38.93 40.87
CA SER A 166 -39.90 39.80 41.94
C SER A 166 -40.41 41.23 41.82
N THR A 167 -40.39 41.83 40.62
CA THR A 167 -40.91 43.19 40.39
C THR A 167 -42.41 43.28 40.67
N LYS A 168 -43.18 42.26 40.28
CA LYS A 168 -44.62 42.18 40.57
C LYS A 168 -44.90 42.02 42.07
N ILE A 169 -44.11 41.21 42.79
CA ILE A 169 -44.19 41.09 44.26
C ILE A 169 -43.90 42.45 44.91
N THR A 170 -42.83 43.15 44.49
CA THR A 170 -42.50 44.47 45.04
C THR A 170 -43.54 45.54 44.72
N GLN A 171 -44.17 45.50 43.54
CA GLN A 171 -45.28 46.41 43.20
C GLN A 171 -46.53 46.13 44.04
N ILE A 172 -46.88 44.85 44.25
CA ILE A 172 -48.01 44.47 45.12
C ILE A 172 -47.76 44.89 46.58
N SER A 173 -46.54 44.73 47.10
CA SER A 173 -46.22 45.15 48.47
C SER A 173 -46.29 46.67 48.65
N LEU A 174 -45.98 47.44 47.61
CA LEU A 174 -46.04 48.91 47.67
C LEU A 174 -47.48 49.43 47.61
N VAL A 175 -48.35 48.78 46.83
CA VAL A 175 -49.78 49.13 46.72
C VAL A 175 -50.56 48.76 47.99
N ASN A 176 -50.10 47.77 48.77
CA ASN A 176 -50.68 47.43 50.08
C ASN A 176 -50.19 48.32 51.24
N TYR A 177 -49.30 49.30 50.99
CA TYR A 177 -48.77 50.22 52.02
C TYR A 177 -49.34 51.65 51.91
N LEU A 178 -50.30 51.89 51.00
CA LEU A 178 -51.06 53.13 50.85
C LEU A 178 -52.53 52.88 51.21
#